data_AF-A0A2S9Z4Z5-F1
#
_entry.id   AF-A0A2S9Z4Z5-F1
#
_cell.length_a   1.000
_cell.length_b   1.000
_cell.length_c   1.000
_cell.angle_alpha   90.00
_cell.angle_beta   90.00
_cell.angle_gamma   90.00
#
_symmetry.space_group_name_H-M   'P 1'
#
loop_
_entity.id
_entity.type
_entity.pdbx_description
1 polymer ?
#
loop_
_entity_poly.entity_id
_entity_poly.type
_entity_poly.pdbx_seq_one_letter_code
_entity_poly.pdbx_strand_id
1 'polypeptide(L)'
;MGGKRKYSDDTVAAAVRRVESGDPVTQVAADVGCSVDTVRGWVQDHRHQLLIAATDDELLEIPEVRWQQLTPMEQNFWVRAIVRRGLNLHDFPLVATLKRPAGPTSAPWFFAEWAILMVNFGGKTKAEMARQLGIHPSTLSAWMKEHDEYGQLLHPENYIRRSTRN
;
A
#
# COMPACT_ATOMS: atom_id res chain seq x y z
N MET A 1 23.86 -23.34 -5.82
CA MET A 1 23.92 -23.15 -7.29
C MET A 1 22.90 -22.10 -7.66
N GLY A 2 23.33 -20.88 -8.00
CA GLY A 2 22.41 -19.83 -8.44
C GLY A 2 21.91 -20.14 -9.84
N GLY A 3 20.61 -20.39 -9.99
CA GLY A 3 20.00 -20.55 -11.32
C GLY A 3 20.29 -19.31 -12.16
N LYS A 4 20.70 -19.50 -13.42
CA LYS A 4 20.89 -18.38 -14.35
C LYS A 4 19.58 -17.61 -14.45
N ARG A 5 19.57 -16.34 -14.05
CA ARG A 5 18.41 -15.46 -14.27
C ARG A 5 18.14 -15.40 -15.77
N LYS A 6 16.89 -15.65 -16.17
CA LYS A 6 16.45 -15.68 -17.57
C LYS A 6 16.58 -14.31 -18.25
N TYR A 7 16.50 -13.23 -17.46
CA TYR A 7 16.57 -11.85 -17.92
C TYR A 7 17.72 -11.14 -17.18
N SER A 8 18.44 -10.27 -17.88
CA SER A 8 19.50 -9.44 -17.29
C SER A 8 18.91 -8.27 -16.50
N ASP A 9 19.71 -7.71 -15.60
CA ASP A 9 19.29 -6.60 -14.75
C ASP A 9 19.02 -5.32 -15.57
N ASP A 10 19.77 -5.12 -16.65
CA ASP A 10 19.53 -4.02 -17.60
C ASP A 10 18.17 -4.12 -18.29
N THR A 11 17.77 -5.34 -18.70
CA THR A 11 16.47 -5.59 -19.32
C THR A 11 15.34 -5.34 -18.32
N VAL A 12 15.49 -5.83 -17.09
CA VAL A 12 14.52 -5.60 -16.01
C VAL A 12 14.38 -4.10 -15.75
N ALA A 13 15.50 -3.39 -15.56
CA ALA A 13 15.49 -1.95 -15.30
C ALA A 13 14.90 -1.13 -16.45
N ALA A 14 15.18 -1.50 -17.71
CA ALA A 14 14.59 -0.85 -18.87
C ALA A 14 13.07 -1.06 -18.96
N ALA A 15 12.60 -2.30 -18.72
CA ALA A 15 11.18 -2.61 -18.70
C ALA A 15 10.43 -1.81 -17.62
N VAL A 16 11.00 -1.75 -16.41
CA VAL A 16 10.43 -0.97 -15.30
C VAL A 16 10.34 0.51 -15.65
N ARG A 17 11.41 1.13 -16.17
CA ARG A 17 11.40 2.56 -16.57
C ARG A 17 10.30 2.88 -17.58
N ARG A 18 10.07 2.00 -18.55
CA ARG A 18 9.00 2.16 -19.55
C ARG A 18 7.63 2.17 -18.89
N VAL A 19 7.36 1.22 -18.00
CA VAL A 19 6.08 1.16 -17.28
C VAL A 19 5.87 2.40 -16.41
N GLU A 20 6.89 2.84 -15.66
CA GLU A 20 6.80 4.07 -14.84
C GLU A 20 6.63 5.34 -15.69
N SER A 21 7.07 5.32 -16.95
CA SER A 21 6.84 6.41 -17.91
C SER A 21 5.44 6.39 -18.53
N GLY A 22 4.64 5.37 -18.23
CA GLY A 22 3.25 5.24 -18.67
C GLY A 22 3.01 4.21 -19.79
N ASP A 23 4.03 3.49 -20.25
CA ASP A 23 3.82 2.44 -21.26
C ASP A 23 2.91 1.32 -20.70
N PRO A 24 1.95 0.81 -21.48
CA PRO A 24 1.14 -0.32 -21.06
C PRO A 24 1.99 -1.56 -20.79
N VAL A 25 1.78 -2.21 -19.63
CA VAL A 25 2.53 -3.43 -19.24
C VAL A 25 2.43 -4.54 -20.29
N THR A 26 1.28 -4.65 -20.97
CA THR A 26 1.07 -5.61 -22.07
C THR A 26 2.00 -5.37 -23.24
N GLN A 27 2.22 -4.10 -23.61
CA GLN A 27 3.15 -3.72 -24.67
C GLN A 27 4.60 -3.99 -24.24
N VAL A 28 4.99 -3.57 -23.03
CA VAL A 28 6.34 -3.82 -22.51
C VAL A 28 6.65 -5.31 -22.44
N ALA A 29 5.70 -6.14 -21.99
CA ALA A 29 5.86 -7.60 -21.93
C ALA A 29 6.05 -8.22 -23.32
N ALA A 30 5.29 -7.76 -24.32
CA ALA A 30 5.44 -8.21 -25.70
C ALA A 30 6.82 -7.85 -26.27
N ASP A 31 7.28 -6.60 -26.06
CA ASP A 31 8.57 -6.12 -26.55
C ASP A 31 9.77 -6.85 -25.91
N VAL A 32 9.65 -7.20 -24.62
CA VAL A 32 10.70 -7.92 -23.87
C VAL A 32 10.66 -9.44 -24.14
N GLY A 33 9.54 -9.97 -24.63
CA GLY A 33 9.37 -11.42 -24.83
C GLY A 33 9.16 -12.17 -23.50
N CYS A 34 8.35 -11.61 -22.60
CA CYS A 34 7.98 -12.24 -21.33
C CYS A 34 6.47 -12.15 -21.07
N SER A 35 5.99 -12.74 -19.97
CA SER A 35 4.59 -12.62 -19.58
C SER A 35 4.32 -11.26 -18.94
N VAL A 36 3.05 -10.81 -18.99
CA VAL A 36 2.58 -9.60 -18.28
C VAL A 36 2.89 -9.69 -16.79
N ASP A 37 2.66 -10.85 -16.18
CA ASP A 37 2.89 -11.06 -14.75
C ASP A 37 4.38 -10.95 -14.38
N THR A 38 5.27 -11.31 -15.30
CA THR A 38 6.73 -11.13 -15.10
C THR A 38 7.07 -9.65 -14.98
N VAL A 39 6.58 -8.82 -15.90
CA VAL A 39 6.81 -7.37 -15.85
C VAL A 39 6.14 -6.74 -14.62
N ARG A 40 4.92 -7.16 -14.28
CA ARG A 40 4.24 -6.71 -13.05
C ARG A 40 5.06 -7.02 -11.80
N GLY A 41 5.62 -8.24 -11.71
CA GLY A 41 6.50 -8.63 -10.62
C GLY A 41 7.72 -7.72 -10.51
N TRP A 42 8.39 -7.43 -11.62
CA TRP A 42 9.54 -6.52 -11.64
C TRP A 42 9.19 -5.09 -11.19
N VAL A 43 8.06 -4.55 -11.65
CA VAL A 43 7.60 -3.22 -11.26
C VAL A 43 7.25 -3.18 -9.77
N GLN A 44 6.56 -4.20 -9.27
CA GLN A 44 6.22 -4.33 -7.86
C GLN A 44 7.48 -4.43 -6.98
N ASP A 45 8.45 -5.26 -7.36
CA ASP A 45 9.73 -5.41 -6.64
C ASP A 45 10.51 -4.09 -6.63
N HIS A 46 10.58 -3.40 -7.77
CA HIS A 46 11.23 -2.10 -7.86
C HIS A 46 10.57 -1.06 -6.95
N ARG A 47 9.24 -0.95 -6.99
CA ARG A 47 8.48 -0.03 -6.12
C ARG A 47 8.64 -0.35 -4.65
N HIS A 48 8.70 -1.63 -4.29
CA HIS A 48 8.98 -2.05 -2.92
C HIS A 48 10.42 -1.67 -2.49
N GLN A 49 11.41 -1.81 -3.36
CA GLN A 49 12.77 -1.35 -3.05
C GLN A 49 12.83 0.17 -2.86
N LEU A 50 12.12 0.93 -3.70
CA LEU A 50 12.00 2.38 -3.52
C LEU A 50 11.35 2.73 -2.18
N LEU A 51 10.32 2.00 -1.76
CA LEU A 51 9.69 2.19 -0.45
C LEU A 51 10.67 1.93 0.71
N ILE A 52 11.49 0.89 0.61
CA ILE A 52 12.50 0.56 1.62
C ILE A 52 13.56 1.67 1.69
N ALA A 53 13.99 2.19 0.54
CA ALA A 53 15.03 3.21 0.43
C ALA A 53 14.55 4.65 0.68
N ALA A 54 13.24 4.91 0.59
CA ALA A 54 12.66 6.23 0.78
C ALA A 54 13.00 6.80 2.16
N THR A 55 13.29 8.08 2.23
CA THR A 55 13.33 8.87 3.46
C THR A 55 11.91 9.11 4.00
N ASP A 56 11.81 9.63 5.22
CA ASP A 56 10.51 9.91 5.84
C ASP A 56 9.75 11.00 5.08
N ASP A 57 10.44 12.05 4.62
CA ASP A 57 9.86 13.11 3.80
C ASP A 57 9.36 12.57 2.47
N GLU A 58 10.15 11.72 1.78
CA GLU A 58 9.73 11.10 0.52
C GLU A 58 8.51 10.17 0.68
N LEU A 59 8.32 9.57 1.85
CA LEU A 59 7.13 8.77 2.14
C LEU A 59 5.88 9.65 2.28
N LEU A 60 5.99 10.80 2.95
CA LEU A 60 4.87 11.72 3.19
C LEU A 60 4.54 12.56 1.94
N GLU A 61 5.54 12.88 1.13
CA GLU A 61 5.42 13.76 -0.04
C GLU A 61 5.36 13.01 -1.38
N ILE A 62 4.97 11.72 -1.37
CA ILE A 62 4.76 10.99 -2.63
C ILE A 62 3.79 11.76 -3.55
N PRO A 63 4.17 12.06 -4.80
CA PRO A 63 3.30 12.78 -5.72
C PRO A 63 1.98 12.03 -5.96
N GLU A 64 0.86 12.76 -5.99
CA GLU A 64 -0.47 12.18 -6.17
C GLU A 64 -0.55 11.30 -7.45
N VAL A 65 0.05 11.75 -8.55
CA VAL A 65 0.10 10.98 -9.80
C VAL A 65 0.74 9.59 -9.60
N ARG A 66 1.82 9.52 -8.82
CA ARG A 66 2.50 8.26 -8.52
C ARG A 66 1.65 7.40 -7.59
N TRP A 67 1.05 8.01 -6.57
CA TRP A 67 0.12 7.34 -5.67
C TRP A 67 -1.07 6.70 -6.41
N GLN A 68 -1.63 7.41 -7.40
CA GLN A 68 -2.71 6.92 -8.24
C GLN A 68 -2.28 5.78 -9.18
N GLN A 69 -0.99 5.62 -9.47
CA GLN A 69 -0.47 4.49 -10.26
C GLN A 69 -0.20 3.24 -9.41
N LEU A 70 -0.17 3.37 -8.08
CA LEU A 70 -0.02 2.24 -7.17
C LEU A 70 -1.28 1.38 -7.15
N THR A 71 -1.10 0.06 -7.08
CA THR A 71 -2.16 -0.91 -6.78
C THR A 71 -2.63 -0.73 -5.33
N PRO A 72 -3.84 -1.22 -4.97
CA PRO A 72 -4.31 -1.17 -3.58
C PRO A 72 -3.33 -1.81 -2.59
N MET A 73 -2.65 -2.90 -2.99
CA MET A 73 -1.65 -3.58 -2.18
C MET A 73 -0.42 -2.70 -1.95
N GLU A 74 0.10 -2.06 -3.00
CA GLU A 74 1.24 -1.14 -2.89
C GLU A 74 0.91 0.08 -2.03
N GLN A 75 -0.30 0.65 -2.17
CA GLN A 75 -0.76 1.74 -1.31
C GLN A 75 -0.83 1.32 0.17
N ASN A 76 -1.31 0.10 0.46
CA ASN A 76 -1.32 -0.45 1.81
C ASN A 76 0.10 -0.63 2.37
N PHE A 77 1.05 -1.15 1.57
CA PHE A 77 2.45 -1.24 1.98
C PHE A 77 3.06 0.13 2.29
N TRP A 78 2.74 1.15 1.50
CA TRP A 78 3.19 2.51 1.74
C TRP A 78 2.69 3.05 3.09
N VAL A 79 1.39 2.91 3.37
CA VAL A 79 0.79 3.30 4.65
C VAL A 79 1.42 2.55 5.82
N ARG A 80 1.64 1.23 5.68
CA ARG A 80 2.31 0.44 6.71
C ARG A 80 3.75 0.88 6.93
N ALA A 81 4.47 1.34 5.91
CA ALA A 81 5.82 1.86 6.05
C ALA A 81 5.83 3.16 6.87
N ILE A 82 4.95 4.12 6.54
CA ILE A 82 4.77 5.36 7.31
C ILE A 82 4.57 5.05 8.79
N VAL A 83 3.67 4.11 9.08
CA VAL A 83 3.31 3.74 10.45
C VAL A 83 4.45 3.03 11.16
N ARG A 84 5.12 2.08 10.51
CA ARG A 84 6.27 1.36 11.08
C ARG A 84 7.47 2.26 11.35
N ARG A 85 7.52 3.45 10.76
CA ARG A 85 8.54 4.47 11.04
C ARG A 85 8.09 5.50 12.06
N GLY A 86 6.81 5.49 12.43
CA GLY A 86 6.26 6.39 13.45
C GLY A 86 5.80 7.72 12.96
N LEU A 87 5.68 7.83 11.64
CA LEU A 87 5.17 9.01 11.00
C LEU A 87 3.66 9.07 11.21
N ASN A 88 3.16 10.30 11.35
CA ASN A 88 1.76 10.52 11.60
C ASN A 88 0.98 10.47 10.28
N LEU A 89 0.00 9.58 10.17
CA LEU A 89 -0.83 9.46 8.96
C LEU A 89 -1.68 10.71 8.70
N HIS A 90 -1.89 11.58 9.68
CA HIS A 90 -2.51 12.90 9.45
C HIS A 90 -1.66 13.81 8.57
N ASP A 91 -0.34 13.60 8.53
CA ASP A 91 0.59 14.33 7.67
C ASP A 91 0.65 13.70 6.26
N PHE A 92 -0.09 12.61 6.02
CA PHE A 92 -0.18 11.92 4.74
C PHE A 92 -1.59 12.00 4.14
N PRO A 93 -1.95 13.11 3.47
CA PRO A 93 -3.33 13.36 3.03
C PRO A 93 -3.87 12.34 2.01
N LEU A 94 -2.98 11.67 1.28
CA LEU A 94 -3.36 10.69 0.25
C LEU A 94 -3.94 9.40 0.84
N VAL A 95 -3.81 9.15 2.15
CA VAL A 95 -4.49 8.04 2.84
C VAL A 95 -6.01 8.07 2.63
N ALA A 96 -6.59 9.27 2.47
CA ALA A 96 -8.02 9.45 2.20
C ALA A 96 -8.45 8.99 0.81
N THR A 97 -7.50 8.69 -0.08
CA THR A 97 -7.72 8.25 -1.45
C THR A 97 -7.35 6.78 -1.67
N LEU A 98 -7.15 6.03 -0.58
CA LEU A 98 -6.82 4.61 -0.63
C LEU A 98 -7.82 3.83 -1.49
N LYS A 99 -7.29 3.16 -2.51
CA LYS A 99 -8.08 2.30 -3.39
C LYS A 99 -8.63 1.13 -2.60
N ARG A 100 -9.90 0.80 -2.88
CA ARG A 100 -10.52 -0.40 -2.35
C ARG A 100 -9.73 -1.63 -2.85
N PRO A 101 -9.30 -2.53 -1.97
CA PRO A 101 -8.69 -3.78 -2.38
C PRO A 101 -9.63 -4.62 -3.23
N ALA A 102 -9.13 -5.15 -4.35
CA ALA A 102 -9.83 -6.15 -5.14
C ALA A 102 -9.39 -7.55 -4.66
N GLY A 103 -10.30 -8.31 -4.07
CA GLY A 103 -10.00 -9.66 -3.59
C GLY A 103 -11.28 -10.44 -3.27
N PRO A 104 -11.22 -11.78 -3.26
CA PRO A 104 -12.31 -12.58 -2.76
C PRO A 104 -12.58 -12.21 -1.29
N THR A 105 -13.84 -12.24 -0.88
CA THR A 105 -14.29 -11.96 0.50
C THR A 105 -13.63 -12.86 1.55
N SER A 106 -12.91 -13.91 1.14
CA SER A 106 -12.16 -14.85 1.97
C SER A 106 -10.87 -14.29 2.59
N ALA A 107 -10.49 -13.03 2.32
CA ALA A 107 -9.49 -12.30 3.10
C ALA A 107 -10.10 -11.07 3.82
N PRO A 108 -10.98 -11.26 4.83
CA PRO A 108 -11.72 -10.17 5.50
C PRO A 108 -10.82 -9.11 6.12
N TRP A 109 -9.64 -9.52 6.60
CA TRP A 109 -8.68 -8.65 7.26
C TRP A 109 -8.17 -7.51 6.37
N PHE A 110 -8.06 -7.74 5.06
CA PHE A 110 -7.61 -6.73 4.11
C PHE A 110 -8.67 -5.64 3.89
N PHE A 111 -9.97 -6.00 4.01
CA PHE A 111 -11.07 -5.04 3.98
C PHE A 111 -11.23 -4.30 5.31
N ALA A 112 -10.94 -4.96 6.43
CA ALA A 112 -10.98 -4.37 7.76
C ALA A 112 -9.95 -3.23 7.88
N GLU A 113 -8.68 -3.49 7.55
CA GLU A 113 -7.61 -2.48 7.64
C GLU A 113 -7.91 -1.25 6.76
N TRP A 114 -8.31 -1.46 5.51
CA TRP A 114 -8.71 -0.38 4.61
C TRP A 114 -9.88 0.43 5.20
N ALA A 115 -10.92 -0.22 5.71
CA ALA A 115 -12.07 0.49 6.28
C ALA A 115 -11.71 1.29 7.53
N ILE A 116 -10.82 0.76 8.38
CA ILE A 116 -10.32 1.46 9.57
C ILE A 116 -9.55 2.72 9.17
N LEU A 117 -8.65 2.62 8.19
CA LEU A 117 -7.88 3.76 7.68
C LEU A 117 -8.80 4.84 7.09
N MET A 118 -9.81 4.45 6.32
CA MET A 118 -10.78 5.37 5.74
C MET A 118 -11.63 6.07 6.81
N VAL A 119 -11.96 5.41 7.92
CA VAL A 119 -12.70 6.03 9.02
C VAL A 119 -11.84 7.05 9.77
N ASN A 120 -10.62 6.68 10.14
CA ASN A 120 -9.79 7.53 11.00
C ASN A 120 -9.14 8.68 10.25
N PHE A 121 -8.72 8.45 9.02
CA PHE A 121 -7.91 9.38 8.25
C PHE A 121 -8.57 9.82 6.93
N GLY A 122 -9.48 9.01 6.39
CA GLY A 122 -10.21 9.32 5.16
C GLY A 122 -11.50 10.12 5.35
N GLY A 123 -11.82 10.53 6.58
CA GLY A 123 -13.03 11.30 6.90
C GLY A 123 -14.35 10.54 6.71
N LYS A 124 -14.30 9.20 6.55
CA LYS A 124 -15.50 8.38 6.39
C LYS A 124 -16.12 8.03 7.73
N THR A 125 -17.44 7.92 7.76
CA THR A 125 -18.13 7.41 8.95
C THR A 125 -18.11 5.88 8.97
N LYS A 126 -18.21 5.29 10.17
CA LYS A 126 -18.35 3.82 10.32
C LYS A 126 -19.55 3.28 9.56
N ALA A 127 -20.65 4.03 9.54
CA ALA A 127 -21.88 3.64 8.85
C ALA A 127 -21.71 3.59 7.33
N GLU A 128 -21.02 4.57 6.74
CA GLU A 128 -20.69 4.57 5.31
C GLU A 128 -19.82 3.39 4.93
N MET A 129 -18.75 3.14 5.70
CA MET A 129 -17.83 2.04 5.42
C MET A 129 -18.50 0.66 5.58
N ALA A 130 -19.31 0.48 6.63
CA ALA A 130 -20.07 -0.75 6.83
C ALA A 130 -21.02 -1.03 5.65
N ARG A 131 -21.73 0.01 5.17
CA ARG A 131 -22.60 -0.09 3.99
C ARG A 131 -21.81 -0.47 2.73
N GLN A 132 -20.65 0.16 2.51
CA GLN A 132 -19.82 -0.11 1.34
C GLN A 132 -19.24 -1.53 1.32
N LEU A 133 -19.01 -2.10 2.49
CA LEU A 133 -18.55 -3.48 2.67
C LEU A 133 -19.69 -4.50 2.73
N GLY A 134 -20.95 -4.07 2.87
CA GLY A 134 -22.08 -4.98 3.03
C GLY A 134 -22.08 -5.73 4.38
N ILE A 135 -21.55 -5.09 5.43
CA ILE A 135 -21.48 -5.64 6.79
C ILE A 135 -22.29 -4.79 7.78
N HIS A 136 -22.56 -5.33 8.97
CA HIS A 136 -23.19 -4.57 10.04
C HIS A 136 -22.18 -3.60 10.70
N PRO A 137 -22.58 -2.36 11.09
CA PRO A 137 -21.67 -1.40 11.73
C PRO A 137 -21.00 -1.89 13.03
N SER A 138 -21.65 -2.81 13.76
CA SER A 138 -21.05 -3.42 14.95
C SER A 138 -19.87 -4.33 14.61
N THR A 139 -19.86 -4.98 13.43
CA THR A 139 -18.73 -5.79 12.96
C THR A 139 -17.50 -4.92 12.75
N LEU A 140 -17.65 -3.78 12.08
CA LEU A 140 -16.56 -2.81 11.92
C LEU A 140 -16.08 -2.27 13.26
N SER A 141 -17.01 -2.01 14.19
CA SER A 141 -16.66 -1.57 15.55
C SER A 141 -15.90 -2.63 16.34
N ALA A 142 -16.24 -3.91 16.17
CA ALA A 142 -15.53 -5.03 16.77
C ALA A 142 -14.11 -5.16 16.18
N TRP A 143 -13.95 -5.07 14.85
CA TRP A 143 -12.62 -5.06 14.21
C TRP A 143 -11.74 -3.92 14.72
N MET A 144 -12.30 -2.72 14.88
CA MET A 144 -11.59 -1.58 15.45
C MET A 144 -11.17 -1.80 16.92
N LYS A 145 -11.87 -2.68 17.66
CA LYS A 145 -11.59 -2.97 19.08
C LYS A 145 -10.62 -4.14 19.27
N GLU A 146 -10.73 -5.18 18.45
CA GLU A 146 -9.97 -6.43 18.59
C GLU A 146 -8.52 -6.33 18.10
N HIS A 147 -8.27 -5.50 17.10
CA HIS A 147 -6.94 -5.39 16.53
C HIS A 147 -6.04 -4.50 17.38
N ASP A 148 -5.45 -5.04 18.45
CA ASP A 148 -4.41 -4.38 19.26
C ASP A 148 -3.05 -4.33 18.52
N GLU A 149 -2.85 -5.20 17.51
CA GLU A 149 -1.65 -5.19 16.64
C GLU A 149 -1.74 -4.09 15.56
N TYR A 150 -2.96 -3.72 15.13
CA TYR A 150 -3.22 -2.59 14.22
C TYR A 150 -3.79 -1.37 14.97
N GLY A 151 -4.09 -1.49 16.27
CA GLY A 151 -4.53 -0.40 17.15
C GLY A 151 -3.42 0.61 17.42
N GLN A 152 -2.18 0.27 17.06
CA GLN A 152 -1.08 1.20 16.89
C GLN A 152 -1.37 2.24 15.77
N LEU A 153 -2.26 1.94 14.81
CA LEU A 153 -2.77 2.90 13.82
C LEU A 153 -3.89 3.81 14.37
N LEU A 154 -4.57 3.40 15.44
CA LEU A 154 -5.73 4.11 16.02
C LEU A 154 -5.30 5.25 16.97
N HIS A 155 -4.05 5.21 17.45
CA HIS A 155 -3.49 6.14 18.42
C HIS A 155 -2.05 6.52 18.04
N PRO A 156 -1.85 7.45 17.09
CA PRO A 156 -0.50 7.92 16.75
C PRO A 156 0.29 8.42 17.98
N GLU A 157 -0.38 8.92 19.01
CA GLU A 157 0.19 9.28 20.31
C GLU A 157 0.81 8.11 21.09
N ASN A 158 0.36 6.87 20.84
CA ASN A 158 0.93 5.66 21.42
C ASN A 158 2.20 5.20 20.68
N TYR A 159 2.46 5.74 19.48
CA TYR A 159 3.70 5.53 18.75
C TYR A 159 4.85 6.32 19.37
N ILE A 160 4.63 7.62 19.61
CA ILE A 160 5.65 8.56 20.12
C ILE A 160 6.20 8.08 21.48
N ARG A 161 5.33 7.60 22.38
CA ARG A 161 5.70 7.17 23.75
C ARG A 161 6.58 5.91 23.80
N ARG A 162 6.63 5.08 22.76
CA ARG A 162 7.50 3.90 22.73
C ARG A 162 8.88 4.18 22.10
N SER A 163 9.02 5.24 21.29
CA SER A 163 10.32 5.62 20.69
C SER A 163 11.27 6.33 21.67
N THR A 164 10.75 6.89 22.78
CA THR A 164 11.51 7.62 23.80
C THR A 164 11.94 6.78 25.00
N ARG A 165 11.86 5.44 24.92
CA ARG A 165 12.51 4.54 25.88
C ARG A 165 13.69 3.84 25.21
N ASN A 166 14.82 4.54 25.18
CA ASN A 166 16.15 3.96 25.22
C ASN A 166 16.79 4.37 26.55
#